data_AF-A0A7L5DKP9-F1
#
_entry.id   AF-A0A7L5DKP9-F1
#
_cell.length_a   1.000
_cell.length_b   1.000
_cell.length_c   1.000
_cell.angle_alpha   90.00
_cell.angle_beta   90.00
_cell.angle_gamma   90.00
#
_symmetry.space_group_name_H-M   'P 1'
#
loop_
_entity.id
_entity.type
_entity.pdbx_description
1 polymer ?
#
loop_
_entity_poly.entity_id
_entity_poly.type
_entity_poly.pdbx_seq_one_letter_code
_entity_poly.pdbx_strand_id
1 'polypeptide(L)'
;MKSIDDILELADKRLAEAEFLVDKFPSGAYYLAGYAAELTLKARICKLLDFDNFYSVKQPIKRGSDAFFTHELTQLLTLSGLRKRLEDEIDREKGANSELAINWQLICNWNESRRYDLSIEKPEALDLLNALTNDKTGFLPWIRKNW
;
A
#
# COMPACT_ATOMS: atom_id res chain seq x y z
N MET A 1 3.32 -5.86 -16.93
CA MET A 1 4.34 -5.63 -15.91
C MET A 1 5.54 -6.52 -16.15
N LYS A 2 6.66 -5.87 -16.47
CA LYS A 2 7.98 -6.43 -16.72
C LYS A 2 9.04 -5.84 -15.78
N SER A 3 8.78 -4.69 -15.15
CA SER A 3 9.71 -3.97 -14.27
C SER A 3 9.04 -3.48 -12.97
N ILE A 4 9.85 -2.97 -12.03
CA ILE A 4 9.40 -2.20 -10.86
C ILE A 4 8.61 -0.96 -11.29
N ASP A 5 9.10 -0.25 -12.34
CA ASP A 5 8.44 0.95 -12.84
C ASP A 5 7.04 0.66 -13.37
N ASP A 6 6.83 -0.48 -14.04
CA ASP A 6 5.49 -0.86 -14.48
C ASP A 6 4.53 -1.11 -13.29
N ILE A 7 5.07 -1.59 -12.14
CA ILE A 7 4.27 -1.79 -10.91
C ILE A 7 3.88 -0.44 -10.32
N LEU A 8 4.83 0.49 -10.27
CA LEU A 8 4.59 1.85 -9.78
C LEU A 8 3.63 2.62 -10.68
N GLU A 9 3.75 2.49 -12.01
CA GLU A 9 2.81 3.08 -12.96
C GLU A 9 1.39 2.53 -12.76
N LEU A 10 1.26 1.23 -12.48
CA LEU A 10 -0.04 0.64 -12.14
C LEU A 10 -0.56 1.18 -10.80
N ALA A 11 0.30 1.30 -9.78
CA ALA A 11 -0.08 1.86 -8.48
C ALA A 11 -0.61 3.29 -8.61
N ASP A 12 0.10 4.15 -9.34
CA ASP A 12 -0.30 5.53 -9.60
C ASP A 12 -1.63 5.61 -10.37
N LYS A 13 -1.85 4.71 -11.35
CA LYS A 13 -3.14 4.62 -12.06
C LYS A 13 -4.29 4.23 -11.12
N ARG A 14 -4.10 3.23 -10.26
CA ARG A 14 -5.15 2.81 -9.30
C ARG A 14 -5.47 3.92 -8.31
N LEU A 15 -4.46 4.67 -7.89
CA LEU A 15 -4.64 5.83 -7.01
C LEU A 15 -5.44 6.94 -7.70
N ALA A 16 -5.07 7.33 -8.92
CA ALA A 16 -5.78 8.35 -9.68
C ALA A 16 -7.24 7.95 -9.99
N GLU A 17 -7.49 6.67 -10.29
CA GLU A 17 -8.85 6.16 -10.43
C GLU A 17 -9.63 6.24 -9.12
N ALA A 18 -9.00 5.91 -7.99
CA ALA A 18 -9.64 5.99 -6.68
C ALA A 18 -10.05 7.43 -6.34
N GLU A 19 -9.16 8.40 -6.56
CA GLU A 19 -9.45 9.83 -6.40
C GLU A 19 -10.62 10.28 -7.28
N PHE A 20 -10.68 9.81 -8.53
CA PHE A 20 -11.78 10.15 -9.43
C PHE A 20 -13.12 9.52 -9.01
N LEU A 21 -13.09 8.29 -8.49
CA LEU A 21 -14.28 7.52 -8.16
C LEU A 21 -14.91 7.91 -6.81
N VAL A 22 -14.14 8.47 -5.87
CA VAL A 22 -14.56 8.63 -4.47
C VAL A 22 -15.92 9.31 -4.27
N ASP A 23 -16.28 10.25 -5.15
CA ASP A 23 -17.54 10.99 -5.06
C ASP A 23 -18.77 10.18 -5.48
N LYS A 24 -18.60 9.19 -6.37
CA LYS A 24 -19.71 8.47 -7.02
C LYS A 24 -19.72 6.98 -6.74
N PHE A 25 -18.54 6.39 -6.51
CA PHE A 25 -18.31 4.96 -6.31
C PHE A 25 -17.30 4.75 -5.17
N PRO A 26 -17.66 5.10 -3.92
CA PRO A 26 -16.74 5.09 -2.78
C PRO A 26 -16.16 3.72 -2.48
N SER A 27 -16.95 2.64 -2.59
CA SER A 27 -16.44 1.26 -2.45
C SER A 27 -15.38 0.91 -3.49
N GLY A 28 -15.59 1.30 -4.75
CA GLY A 28 -14.61 1.15 -5.82
C GLY A 28 -13.34 1.97 -5.56
N ALA A 29 -13.50 3.20 -5.07
CA ALA A 29 -12.37 4.06 -4.70
C ALA A 29 -11.55 3.44 -3.56
N TYR A 30 -12.18 3.02 -2.47
CA TYR A 30 -11.54 2.37 -1.34
C TYR A 30 -10.78 1.10 -1.76
N TYR A 31 -11.41 0.28 -2.61
CA TYR A 31 -10.80 -0.91 -3.17
C TYR A 31 -9.52 -0.59 -3.95
N LEU A 32 -9.57 0.35 -4.89
CA LEU A 32 -8.42 0.70 -5.74
C LEU A 32 -7.32 1.43 -4.96
N ALA A 33 -7.67 2.26 -3.98
CA ALA A 33 -6.73 2.96 -3.13
C ALA A 33 -5.83 1.99 -2.36
N GLY A 34 -6.40 0.95 -1.74
CA GLY A 34 -5.57 -0.06 -1.05
C GLY A 34 -4.70 -0.88 -1.99
N TYR A 35 -5.13 -1.13 -3.23
CA TYR A 35 -4.24 -1.74 -4.24
C TYR A 35 -3.03 -0.87 -4.58
N ALA A 36 -3.16 0.46 -4.57
CA ALA A 36 -2.02 1.34 -4.77
C ALA A 36 -0.95 1.16 -3.67
N ALA A 37 -1.39 0.98 -2.41
CA ALA A 37 -0.50 0.66 -1.29
C ALA A 37 0.17 -0.71 -1.45
N GLU A 38 -0.62 -1.74 -1.78
CA GLU A 38 -0.14 -3.10 -2.01
C GLU A 38 0.95 -3.14 -3.10
N LEU A 39 0.67 -2.51 -4.25
CA LEU A 39 1.58 -2.45 -5.39
C LEU A 39 2.86 -1.72 -5.05
N THR A 40 2.78 -0.60 -4.32
CA THR A 40 3.95 0.18 -3.90
C THR A 40 4.84 -0.62 -2.94
N LEU A 41 4.26 -1.35 -1.99
CA LEU A 41 5.02 -2.26 -1.11
C LEU A 41 5.66 -3.41 -1.90
N LYS A 42 4.94 -4.01 -2.85
CA LYS A 42 5.49 -5.06 -3.72
C LYS A 42 6.66 -4.55 -4.58
N ALA A 43 6.56 -3.33 -5.09
CA ALA A 43 7.66 -2.65 -5.77
C ALA A 43 8.87 -2.43 -4.84
N ARG A 44 8.65 -2.02 -3.58
CA ARG A 44 9.71 -1.86 -2.57
C ARG A 44 10.39 -3.19 -2.22
N ILE A 45 9.63 -4.30 -2.15
CA ILE A 45 10.17 -5.65 -1.95
C ILE A 45 11.08 -6.03 -3.11
N CYS A 46 10.65 -5.79 -4.36
CA CYS A 46 11.49 -6.00 -5.53
C CYS A 46 12.79 -5.20 -5.45
N LYS A 47 12.72 -3.95 -5.01
CA LYS A 47 13.90 -3.11 -4.81
C LYS A 47 14.83 -3.67 -3.73
N LEU A 48 14.30 -4.16 -2.61
CA LEU A 48 15.08 -4.73 -1.51
C LEU A 48 15.82 -6.01 -1.94
N LEU A 49 15.15 -6.86 -2.73
CA LEU A 49 15.65 -8.18 -3.12
C LEU A 49 16.38 -8.20 -4.47
N ASP A 50 16.57 -7.03 -5.09
CA ASP A 50 17.17 -6.86 -6.41
C ASP A 50 16.46 -7.68 -7.52
N PHE A 51 15.12 -7.60 -7.52
CA PHE A 51 14.27 -8.27 -8.48
C PHE A 51 13.67 -7.29 -9.49
N ASP A 52 13.75 -7.63 -10.78
CA ASP A 52 13.14 -6.81 -11.83
C ASP A 52 11.62 -6.68 -11.69
N ASN A 53 10.92 -7.72 -11.23
CA ASN A 53 9.46 -7.76 -11.22
C ASN A 53 8.92 -8.79 -10.23
N PHE A 54 7.95 -8.35 -9.42
CA PHE A 54 7.28 -9.16 -8.40
C PHE A 54 6.53 -10.35 -8.98
N TYR A 55 5.98 -10.21 -10.19
CA TYR A 55 5.05 -11.16 -10.80
C TYR A 55 5.71 -12.12 -11.79
N SER A 56 7.02 -11.99 -12.02
CA SER A 56 7.74 -12.80 -13.00
C SER A 56 7.79 -14.28 -12.58
N VAL A 57 7.45 -15.17 -13.53
CA VAL A 57 7.43 -16.64 -13.31
C VAL A 57 8.82 -17.21 -13.08
N LYS A 58 9.87 -16.49 -13.50
CA LYS A 58 11.26 -16.96 -13.52
C LYS A 58 12.04 -16.64 -12.24
N GLN A 59 11.43 -15.93 -11.29
CA GLN A 59 12.07 -15.55 -10.02
C GLN A 59 12.01 -16.71 -9.01
N PRO A 60 13.03 -16.90 -8.15
CA PRO A 60 13.03 -17.91 -7.09
C PRO A 60 11.82 -17.80 -6.13
N ILE A 61 11.20 -16.60 -6.04
CA ILE A 61 9.97 -16.35 -5.27
C ILE A 61 8.86 -17.34 -5.63
N LYS A 62 8.66 -17.67 -6.92
CA LYS A 62 7.62 -18.62 -7.35
C LYS A 62 7.89 -20.06 -6.94
N ARG A 63 9.11 -20.39 -6.52
CA ARG A 63 9.51 -21.76 -6.16
C ARG A 63 9.58 -21.99 -4.65
N GLY A 64 9.40 -20.97 -3.81
CA GLY A 64 9.87 -21.08 -2.41
C GLY A 64 9.09 -20.42 -1.28
N SER A 65 8.18 -19.46 -1.47
CA SER A 65 7.34 -19.07 -0.32
C SER A 65 5.99 -18.46 -0.68
N ASP A 66 4.93 -19.12 -0.22
CA ASP A 66 3.56 -18.60 -0.18
C ASP A 66 3.50 -17.23 0.52
N ALA A 67 4.49 -16.93 1.38
CA ALA A 67 4.62 -15.68 2.09
C ALA A 67 4.71 -14.43 1.20
N PHE A 68 5.24 -14.53 -0.03
CA PHE A 68 5.25 -13.38 -0.97
C PHE A 68 3.95 -13.27 -1.77
N PHE A 69 3.16 -14.33 -1.88
CA PHE A 69 1.87 -14.32 -2.59
C PHE A 69 0.73 -13.91 -1.66
N THR A 70 0.94 -12.81 -0.95
CA THR A 70 -0.01 -12.24 0.00
C THR A 70 -0.55 -10.89 -0.50
N HIS A 71 -1.75 -10.57 -0.03
CA HIS A 71 -2.40 -9.27 -0.17
C HIS A 71 -2.41 -8.51 1.18
N GLU A 72 -1.92 -9.13 2.25
CA GLU A 72 -1.89 -8.55 3.59
C GLU A 72 -0.82 -7.47 3.70
N LEU A 73 -1.25 -6.22 3.83
CA LEU A 73 -0.36 -5.05 3.83
C LEU A 73 0.65 -5.09 4.98
N THR A 74 0.28 -5.61 6.15
CA THR A 74 1.19 -5.77 7.30
C THR A 74 2.33 -6.75 7.01
N GLN A 75 2.03 -7.83 6.29
CA GLN A 75 3.04 -8.79 5.86
C GLN A 75 3.93 -8.18 4.78
N LEU A 76 3.36 -7.48 3.80
CA LEU A 76 4.11 -6.79 2.76
C LEU A 76 5.02 -5.69 3.33
N LEU A 77 4.57 -4.94 4.34
CA LEU A 77 5.40 -3.96 5.04
C LEU A 77 6.61 -4.63 5.70
N THR A 78 6.41 -5.78 6.34
CA THR A 78 7.50 -6.57 6.93
C THR A 78 8.49 -7.03 5.86
N LEU A 79 8.00 -7.63 4.77
CA LEU A 79 8.81 -8.13 3.67
C LEU A 79 9.55 -7.01 2.90
N SER A 80 9.00 -5.79 2.91
CA SER A 80 9.62 -4.61 2.29
C SER A 80 10.82 -4.07 3.09
N GLY A 81 11.07 -4.58 4.30
CA GLY A 81 12.11 -4.10 5.20
C GLY A 81 11.78 -2.78 5.90
N LEU A 82 10.56 -2.26 5.74
CA LEU A 82 10.14 -0.96 6.25
C LEU A 82 9.50 -1.00 7.64
N ARG A 83 9.08 -2.18 8.12
CA ARG A 83 8.35 -2.30 9.39
C ARG A 83 9.06 -1.65 10.58
N LYS A 84 10.31 -2.03 10.84
CA LYS A 84 11.09 -1.47 11.97
C LYS A 84 11.23 0.05 11.84
N ARG A 85 11.42 0.55 10.62
CA ARG A 85 11.57 1.98 10.36
C ARG A 85 10.27 2.75 10.64
N LEU A 86 9.13 2.17 10.27
CA LEU A 86 7.82 2.72 10.58
C LEU A 86 7.62 2.80 12.11
N GLU A 87 7.91 1.71 12.82
CA GLU A 87 7.82 1.62 14.28
C GLU A 87 8.73 2.67 14.95
N ASP A 88 10.00 2.76 14.55
CA ASP A 88 10.97 3.74 15.07
C ASP A 88 10.54 5.20 14.80
N GLU A 89 9.89 5.49 13.66
CA GLU A 89 9.38 6.83 13.34
C GLU A 89 8.13 7.19 14.13
N ILE A 90 7.19 6.25 14.26
CA ILE A 90 6.00 6.40 15.11
C ILE A 90 6.41 6.70 16.56
N ASP A 91 7.35 5.94 17.12
CA ASP A 91 7.80 6.13 18.50
C ASP A 91 8.45 7.50 18.72
N ARG A 92 9.13 8.06 17.71
CA ARG A 92 9.71 9.41 17.78
C ARG A 92 8.66 10.51 17.68
N GLU A 93 7.59 10.32 16.91
CA GLU A 93 6.61 11.37 16.57
C GLU A 93 5.36 11.36 17.46
N LYS A 94 5.52 11.15 18.77
CA LYS A 94 4.42 11.07 19.76
C LYS A 94 3.69 9.71 19.80
N GLY A 95 4.30 8.63 19.30
CA GLY A 95 3.79 7.27 19.41
C GLY A 95 2.46 7.07 18.68
N ALA A 96 1.52 6.38 19.32
CA ALA A 96 0.20 6.05 18.76
C ALA A 96 -0.64 7.29 18.35
N ASN A 97 -0.29 8.49 18.83
CA ASN A 97 -0.96 9.74 18.45
C ASN A 97 -0.28 10.46 17.27
N SER A 98 0.76 9.86 16.67
CA SER A 98 1.36 10.37 15.43
C SER A 98 0.39 10.19 14.26
N GLU A 99 0.39 11.14 13.33
CA GLU A 99 -0.43 11.03 12.11
C GLU A 99 -0.01 9.78 11.29
N LEU A 100 1.27 9.43 11.29
CA LEU A 100 1.77 8.24 10.61
C LEU A 100 1.22 6.94 11.22
N ALA A 101 1.08 6.87 12.55
CA ALA A 101 0.46 5.71 13.22
C ALA A 101 -1.04 5.61 12.90
N ILE A 102 -1.76 6.74 12.93
CA ILE A 102 -3.19 6.79 12.59
C ILE A 102 -3.40 6.38 11.13
N ASN A 103 -2.60 6.94 10.21
CA ASN A 103 -2.66 6.61 8.79
C ASN A 103 -2.35 5.12 8.57
N TRP A 104 -1.32 4.57 9.22
CA TRP A 104 -1.02 3.15 9.13
C TRP A 104 -2.17 2.28 9.65
N GLN A 105 -2.81 2.67 10.76
CA GLN A 105 -3.96 1.95 11.32
C GLN A 105 -5.16 1.91 10.35
N LEU A 106 -5.41 3.00 9.62
CA LEU A 106 -6.45 3.04 8.59
C LEU A 106 -6.10 2.11 7.41
N ILE A 107 -4.84 2.13 6.98
CA ILE A 107 -4.38 1.38 5.81
C ILE A 107 -4.28 -0.12 6.09
N CYS A 108 -3.72 -0.53 7.24
CA CYS A 108 -3.42 -1.93 7.52
C CYS A 108 -4.67 -2.81 7.67
N ASN A 109 -5.86 -2.21 7.80
CA ASN A 109 -7.15 -2.90 7.84
C ASN A 109 -7.73 -3.20 6.46
N TRP A 110 -7.10 -2.70 5.38
CA TRP A 110 -7.48 -3.02 4.01
C TRP A 110 -7.00 -4.42 3.61
N ASN A 111 -7.84 -5.13 2.85
CA ASN A 111 -7.49 -6.35 2.13
C ASN A 111 -8.33 -6.46 0.84
N GLU A 112 -8.02 -7.41 -0.03
CA GLU A 112 -8.64 -7.58 -1.34
C GLU A 112 -10.14 -7.95 -1.28
N SER A 113 -10.62 -8.50 -0.15
CA SER A 113 -12.03 -8.86 0.01
C SER A 113 -12.95 -7.63 0.04
N ARG A 114 -12.39 -6.45 0.34
CA ARG A 114 -13.06 -5.15 0.25
C ARG A 114 -13.64 -4.85 -1.14
N ARG A 115 -13.18 -5.57 -2.18
CA ARG A 115 -13.82 -5.59 -3.50
C ARG A 115 -15.32 -5.87 -3.46
N TYR A 116 -15.75 -6.72 -2.53
CA TYR A 116 -17.14 -7.17 -2.40
C TYR A 116 -17.93 -6.36 -1.38
N ASP A 117 -17.27 -5.43 -0.67
CA ASP A 117 -17.89 -4.58 0.32
C ASP A 117 -18.51 -3.35 -0.35
N LEU A 118 -19.80 -3.45 -0.65
CA LEU A 118 -20.58 -2.36 -1.24
C LEU A 118 -21.09 -1.36 -0.19
N SER A 119 -20.81 -1.59 1.10
CA SER A 119 -21.29 -0.73 2.19
C SER A 119 -20.35 0.43 2.51
N ILE A 120 -19.14 0.43 1.93
CA ILE A 120 -18.16 1.51 2.10
C ILE A 120 -18.75 2.83 1.62
N GLU A 121 -18.84 3.78 2.53
CA GLU A 121 -19.33 5.12 2.24
C GLU A 121 -18.18 6.08 1.92
N LYS A 122 -18.54 7.22 1.33
CA LYS A 122 -17.58 8.27 0.93
C LYS A 122 -16.63 8.72 2.06
N PRO A 123 -17.06 8.94 3.32
CA PRO A 123 -16.15 9.34 4.38
C PRO A 123 -15.02 8.32 4.61
N GLU A 124 -15.36 7.02 4.65
CA GLU A 124 -14.38 5.95 4.86
C GLU A 124 -13.40 5.83 3.67
N ALA A 125 -13.90 6.00 2.44
CA ALA A 125 -13.05 6.06 1.24
C ALA A 125 -12.10 7.26 1.24
N LEU A 126 -12.56 8.43 1.69
CA LEU A 126 -11.73 9.62 1.85
C LEU A 126 -10.70 9.47 2.95
N ASP A 127 -11.05 8.85 4.08
CA ASP A 127 -10.11 8.60 5.18
C ASP A 127 -8.93 7.73 4.72
N LEU A 128 -9.22 6.63 3.99
CA LEU A 128 -8.17 5.79 3.42
C LEU A 128 -7.34 6.54 2.37
N LEU A 129 -7.97 7.28 1.47
CA LEU A 129 -7.25 8.08 0.46
C LEU A 129 -6.31 9.10 1.11
N ASN A 130 -6.81 9.87 2.08
CA ASN A 130 -6.00 10.85 2.81
C ASN A 130 -4.83 10.19 3.55
N ALA A 131 -5.07 9.04 4.19
CA ALA A 131 -4.02 8.28 4.87
C ALA A 131 -2.90 7.83 3.91
N LEU A 132 -3.25 7.59 2.64
CA LEU A 132 -2.29 7.18 1.61
C LEU A 132 -1.56 8.37 0.98
N THR A 133 -2.28 9.47 0.68
CA THR A 133 -1.80 10.52 -0.24
C THR A 133 -1.35 11.80 0.43
N ASN A 134 -1.65 12.04 1.71
CA ASN A 134 -1.24 13.27 2.39
C ASN A 134 0.26 13.54 2.22
N ASP A 135 0.64 14.68 1.64
CA ASP A 135 2.02 14.99 1.28
C ASP A 135 3.02 14.94 2.45
N LYS A 136 2.54 15.20 3.67
CA LYS A 136 3.40 15.27 4.87
C LYS A 136 3.42 13.96 5.64
N THR A 137 2.27 13.33 5.80
CA THR A 137 2.08 12.20 6.72
C THR A 137 1.49 10.96 6.08
N GLY A 138 1.17 11.03 4.79
CA GLY A 138 0.63 9.94 4.00
C GLY A 138 1.65 8.81 3.79
N PHE A 139 1.14 7.60 3.73
CA PHE A 139 1.95 6.40 3.64
C PHE A 139 2.70 6.25 2.31
N LEU A 140 2.13 6.67 1.18
CA LEU A 140 2.80 6.58 -0.12
C LEU A 140 3.99 7.56 -0.22
N PRO A 141 3.85 8.86 0.13
CA PRO A 141 5.01 9.74 0.28
C PRO A 141 6.06 9.20 1.25
N TRP A 142 5.62 8.61 2.38
CA TRP A 142 6.52 8.01 3.36
C TRP A 142 7.34 6.84 2.78
N ILE A 143 6.73 5.93 2.01
CA ILE A 143 7.48 4.85 1.33
C ILE A 143 8.48 5.44 0.34
N ARG A 144 8.09 6.45 -0.45
CA ARG A 144 8.99 7.10 -1.42
C ARG A 144 10.20 7.74 -0.76
N LYS A 145 10.03 8.34 0.42
CA LYS A 145 11.14 8.88 1.24
C LYS A 145 12.07 7.78 1.76
N ASN A 146 11.56 6.56 1.92
CA ASN A 146 12.24 5.41 2.49
C ASN A 146 12.49 4.28 1.47
N TRP A 147 12.65 4.65 0.19
CA TRP A 147 12.75 3.73 -0.94
C TRP A 147 13.93 2.74 -0.86
#